data_AF-A0A7S4C2S9-F1
#
_entry.id   AF-A0A7S4C2S9-F1
#
_cell.length_a   1.000
_cell.length_b   1.000
_cell.length_c   1.000
_cell.angle_alpha   90.00
_cell.angle_beta   90.00
_cell.angle_gamma   90.00
#
_symmetry.space_group_name_H-M   'P 1'
#
loop_
_entity.id
_entity.type
_entity.pdbx_description
1 polymer ?
#
loop_
_entity_poly.entity_id
_entity_poly.type
_entity_poly.pdbx_seq_one_letter_code
_entity_poly.pdbx_strand_id
1 'polypeptide(L)'
;ASWLRPISWKSIWAHPVGSACERYIHNFYLAAPGAASSGAMRSLALSGHIGSAVSICAWWLSLTVRLLAFELVFDGLFYFAHRAVHVWPLLYRNVHKLHHRHTHDVRLLSSLQMSAADVVATHTLPVLGALAIVPFSSGLELSIAKTYLLFQEVYGHAGVEH
;
A
#
# COMPACT_ATOMS: atom_id res chain seq x y z
N ALA A 1 -31.40 2.96 -9.90
CA ALA A 1 -30.53 4.06 -9.45
C ALA A 1 -29.87 3.70 -8.12
N SER A 2 -28.62 3.21 -8.16
CA SER A 2 -27.84 2.79 -6.98
C SER A 2 -27.12 3.95 -6.26
N TRP A 3 -27.20 5.16 -6.82
CA TRP A 3 -26.44 6.36 -6.42
C TRP A 3 -26.97 7.10 -5.18
N LEU A 4 -28.05 6.63 -4.55
CA LEU A 4 -28.70 7.31 -3.41
C LEU A 4 -28.47 6.63 -2.06
N ARG A 5 -27.53 5.67 -1.96
CA ARG A 5 -27.24 5.04 -0.67
C ARG A 5 -26.27 5.93 0.12
N PRO A 6 -26.67 6.46 1.30
CA PRO A 6 -25.76 7.21 2.15
C PRO A 6 -24.56 6.33 2.52
N ILE A 7 -23.37 6.94 2.55
CA ILE A 7 -22.12 6.30 2.98
C ILE A 7 -22.40 5.60 4.32
N SER A 8 -22.17 4.29 4.37
CA SER A 8 -22.50 3.53 5.58
C SER A 8 -21.69 4.07 6.75
N TRP A 9 -22.32 4.25 7.91
CA TRP A 9 -21.65 4.68 9.15
C TRP A 9 -20.41 3.84 9.46
N LYS A 10 -20.37 2.56 9.05
CA LYS A 10 -19.21 1.69 9.18
C LYS A 10 -17.98 2.19 8.41
N SER A 11 -18.17 2.82 7.25
CA SER A 11 -17.11 3.46 6.46
C SER A 11 -16.55 4.71 7.15
N ILE A 12 -17.43 5.48 7.81
CA ILE A 12 -17.06 6.66 8.59
C ILE A 12 -16.19 6.25 9.79
N TRP A 13 -16.55 5.17 10.48
CA TRP A 13 -15.79 4.62 11.62
C TRP A 13 -14.50 3.89 11.22
N ALA A 14 -14.37 3.41 9.99
CA ALA A 14 -13.13 2.84 9.48
C ALA A 14 -12.03 3.90 9.28
N HIS A 15 -12.41 5.16 9.04
CA HIS A 15 -11.48 6.26 8.77
C HIS A 15 -10.62 6.67 9.98
N PRO A 16 -11.15 6.80 11.22
CA PRO A 16 -10.32 7.00 12.41
C PRO A 16 -9.34 5.85 12.67
N VAL A 17 -9.74 4.60 12.40
CA VAL A 17 -8.90 3.41 12.61
C VAL A 17 -7.79 3.34 11.57
N GLY A 18 -8.11 3.59 10.29
CA GLY A 18 -7.14 3.72 9.21
C GLY A 18 -6.16 4.87 9.49
N SER A 19 -6.66 6.03 9.90
CA SER A 19 -5.84 7.20 10.24
C SER A 19 -5.04 7.01 11.55
N ALA A 20 -5.51 6.19 12.49
CA ALA A 20 -4.76 5.80 13.68
C ALA A 20 -3.63 4.81 13.35
N CYS A 21 -3.88 3.83 12.46
CA CYS A 21 -2.84 2.94 11.93
C CYS A 21 -1.81 3.72 11.11
N GLU A 22 -2.26 4.65 10.28
CA GLU A 22 -1.39 5.54 9.52
C GLU A 22 -0.53 6.38 10.46
N ARG A 23 -1.12 6.97 11.52
CA ARG A 23 -0.39 7.72 12.56
C ARG A 23 0.53 6.83 13.39
N TYR A 24 0.17 5.58 13.65
CA TYR A 24 1.03 4.61 14.32
C TYR A 24 2.24 4.28 13.45
N ILE A 25 2.04 3.95 12.17
CA ILE A 25 3.12 3.75 11.19
C ILE A 25 3.96 5.02 11.05
N HIS A 26 3.32 6.18 10.99
CA HIS A 26 3.99 7.48 10.91
C HIS A 26 4.83 7.75 12.16
N ASN A 27 4.32 7.53 13.37
CA ASN A 27 5.08 7.76 14.60
C ASN A 27 6.19 6.73 14.83
N PHE A 28 5.96 5.45 14.51
CA PHE A 28 6.99 4.42 14.68
C PHE A 28 8.08 4.47 13.61
N TYR A 29 7.77 4.88 12.38
CA TYR A 29 8.77 4.96 11.29
C TYR A 29 9.32 6.37 11.05
N LEU A 30 8.55 7.44 11.28
CA LEU A 30 8.99 8.83 11.04
C LEU A 30 9.44 9.56 12.31
N ALA A 31 9.06 9.10 13.52
CA ALA A 31 9.60 9.67 14.77
C ALA A 31 10.78 8.86 15.34
N ALA A 32 11.19 7.76 14.70
CA ALA A 32 12.46 7.11 15.01
C ALA A 32 13.61 8.07 14.66
N PRO A 33 14.40 8.55 15.64
CA PRO A 33 15.56 9.37 15.35
C PRO A 33 16.62 8.48 14.72
N GLY A 34 16.73 8.54 13.40
CA GLY A 34 17.83 7.96 12.64
C GLY A 34 17.49 6.66 11.93
N ALA A 35 17.16 6.76 10.64
CA ALA A 35 17.57 5.78 9.63
C ALA A 35 17.41 6.37 8.22
N ALA A 36 18.54 6.80 7.66
CA ALA A 36 18.82 6.73 6.22
C ALA A 36 18.19 7.74 5.22
N SER A 37 17.74 8.92 5.63
CA SER A 37 17.71 10.08 4.70
C SER A 37 19.10 10.72 4.49
N SER A 38 20.13 10.23 5.18
CA SER A 38 21.42 10.91 5.39
C SER A 38 22.60 10.37 4.57
N GLY A 39 22.41 9.42 3.66
CA GLY A 39 23.47 8.90 2.80
C GLY A 39 23.52 9.60 1.44
N ALA A 40 22.50 9.40 0.61
CA ALA A 40 22.48 9.89 -0.77
C ALA A 40 22.30 11.42 -0.88
N MET A 41 21.38 12.02 -0.13
CA MET A 41 21.21 13.49 -0.11
C MET A 41 22.39 14.22 0.55
N ARG A 42 23.02 13.60 1.54
CA ARG A 42 24.18 14.18 2.25
C ARG A 42 25.46 14.05 1.40
N SER A 43 25.60 12.97 0.64
CA SER A 43 26.59 12.81 -0.44
C SER A 43 26.40 13.86 -1.54
N LEU A 44 25.16 14.16 -1.89
CA LEU A 44 24.82 15.20 -2.87
C LEU A 44 25.31 16.60 -2.45
N ALA A 45 25.25 16.88 -1.15
CA ALA A 45 25.68 18.16 -0.59
C ALA A 45 27.22 18.29 -0.46
N LEU A 46 27.98 17.19 -0.56
CA LEU A 46 29.40 17.14 -0.23
C LEU A 46 30.34 16.63 -1.35
N SER A 47 29.82 16.14 -2.47
CA SER A 47 30.64 15.57 -3.55
C SER A 47 30.44 16.29 -4.88
N GLY A 48 31.55 16.54 -5.59
CA GLY A 48 31.55 17.21 -6.91
C GLY A 48 30.55 16.59 -7.90
N HIS A 49 30.15 17.38 -8.89
CA HIS A 49 29.00 17.13 -9.78
C HIS A 49 28.92 15.74 -10.44
N ILE A 50 30.05 15.03 -10.61
CA ILE A 50 30.09 13.67 -11.18
C ILE A 50 29.83 12.59 -10.12
N GLY A 51 30.40 12.75 -8.91
CA GLY A 51 30.18 11.82 -7.78
C GLY A 51 28.74 11.88 -7.26
N SER A 52 28.14 13.06 -7.32
CA SER A 52 26.75 13.28 -6.94
C SER A 52 25.75 12.66 -7.94
N ALA A 53 26.00 12.77 -9.25
CA ALA A 53 25.15 12.15 -10.27
C ALA A 53 25.16 10.61 -10.23
N VAL A 54 26.34 9.99 -10.12
CA VAL A 54 26.46 8.53 -9.99
C VAL A 54 25.77 8.03 -8.72
N SER A 55 25.90 8.77 -7.62
CA SER A 55 25.22 8.44 -6.35
C SER A 55 23.71 8.53 -6.46
N ILE A 56 23.17 9.52 -7.18
CA ILE A 56 21.73 9.64 -7.45
C ILE A 56 21.24 8.45 -8.29
N CYS A 57 21.93 8.14 -9.39
CA CYS A 57 21.55 7.04 -10.26
C CYS A 57 21.58 5.69 -9.53
N ALA A 58 22.62 5.46 -8.73
CA ALA A 58 22.73 4.26 -7.90
C ALA A 58 21.60 4.17 -6.86
N TRP A 59 21.22 5.30 -6.24
CA TRP A 59 20.10 5.33 -5.30
C TRP A 59 18.78 5.01 -5.99
N TRP A 60 18.50 5.61 -7.16
CA TRP A 60 17.30 5.31 -7.93
C TRP A 60 17.26 3.85 -8.40
N LEU A 61 18.37 3.31 -8.91
CA LEU A 61 18.45 1.92 -9.31
C LEU A 61 18.18 0.98 -8.12
N SER A 62 18.79 1.26 -6.96
CA SER A 62 18.55 0.51 -5.73
C SER A 62 17.10 0.62 -5.26
N LEU A 63 16.48 1.79 -5.37
CA LEU A 63 15.07 1.99 -5.07
C LEU A 63 14.18 1.17 -6.01
N THR A 64 14.42 1.22 -7.32
CA THR A 64 13.67 0.45 -8.32
C THR A 64 13.74 -1.05 -8.05
N VAL A 65 14.93 -1.59 -7.76
CA VAL A 65 15.09 -3.02 -7.43
C VAL A 65 14.32 -3.38 -6.16
N ARG A 66 14.32 -2.50 -5.15
CA ARG A 66 13.55 -2.73 -3.91
C ARG A 66 12.04 -2.62 -4.13
N LEU A 67 11.57 -1.68 -4.95
CA LEU A 67 10.16 -1.58 -5.33
C LEU A 67 9.71 -2.84 -6.06
N LEU A 68 10.50 -3.34 -7.02
CA LEU A 68 10.21 -4.58 -7.71
C LEU A 68 10.18 -5.79 -6.77
N ALA A 69 11.18 -5.92 -5.90
CA ALA A 69 11.21 -7.01 -4.91
C ALA A 69 10.01 -6.94 -3.95
N PHE A 70 9.68 -5.73 -3.49
CA PHE A 70 8.52 -5.50 -2.65
C PHE A 70 7.22 -5.87 -3.36
N GLU A 71 7.05 -5.47 -4.62
CA GLU A 71 5.88 -5.78 -5.45
C GLU A 71 5.69 -7.30 -5.59
N LEU A 72 6.75 -8.04 -5.93
CA LEU A 72 6.68 -9.50 -6.06
C LEU A 72 6.28 -10.18 -4.74
N VAL A 73 6.80 -9.70 -3.61
CA VAL A 73 6.44 -10.24 -2.28
C VAL A 73 5.01 -9.86 -1.93
N PHE A 74 4.62 -8.60 -2.14
CA PHE A 74 3.27 -8.10 -1.88
C PHE A 74 2.25 -8.87 -2.71
N ASP A 75 2.44 -9.03 -4.01
CA ASP A 75 1.54 -9.76 -4.91
C ASP A 75 1.39 -11.22 -4.50
N GLY A 76 2.49 -11.87 -4.09
CA GLY A 76 2.43 -13.23 -3.56
C GLY A 76 1.59 -13.32 -2.29
N LEU A 77 1.82 -12.43 -1.32
CA LEU A 77 1.05 -12.38 -0.07
C LEU A 77 -0.42 -12.02 -0.31
N PHE A 78 -0.67 -11.05 -1.19
CA PHE A 78 -2.00 -10.64 -1.64
C PHE A 78 -2.73 -11.82 -2.26
N TYR A 79 -2.10 -12.55 -3.18
CA TYR A 79 -2.68 -13.72 -3.82
C TYR A 79 -3.13 -14.76 -2.78
N PHE A 80 -2.27 -15.09 -1.82
CA PHE A 80 -2.62 -16.07 -0.79
C PHE A 80 -3.73 -15.56 0.14
N ALA A 81 -3.67 -14.29 0.57
CA ALA A 81 -4.69 -13.69 1.41
C ALA A 81 -6.05 -13.61 0.70
N HIS A 82 -6.05 -13.18 -0.56
CA HIS A 82 -7.24 -13.11 -1.41
C HIS A 82 -7.81 -14.52 -1.67
N ARG A 83 -6.96 -15.49 -1.98
CA ARG A 83 -7.38 -16.90 -2.15
C ARG A 83 -7.96 -17.46 -0.85
N ALA A 84 -7.37 -17.15 0.30
CA ALA A 84 -7.85 -17.56 1.61
C ALA A 84 -9.27 -17.04 1.88
N VAL A 85 -9.53 -15.75 1.65
CA VAL A 85 -10.87 -15.18 1.88
C VAL A 85 -11.92 -15.74 0.92
N HIS A 86 -11.53 -16.27 -0.24
CA HIS A 86 -12.41 -16.97 -1.15
C HIS A 86 -12.67 -18.43 -0.76
N VAL A 87 -11.65 -19.16 -0.29
CA VAL A 87 -11.74 -20.60 0.01
C VAL A 87 -12.45 -20.85 1.34
N TRP A 88 -12.22 -20.02 2.36
CA TRP A 88 -12.85 -20.21 3.67
C TRP A 88 -14.25 -19.61 3.72
N PRO A 89 -15.33 -20.41 3.91
CA PRO A 89 -16.71 -19.93 3.80
C PRO A 89 -17.06 -18.80 4.78
N LEU A 90 -16.46 -18.81 5.98
CA LEU A 90 -16.69 -17.77 6.99
C LEU A 90 -16.03 -16.44 6.59
N LEU A 91 -14.79 -16.49 6.08
CA LEU A 91 -14.11 -15.29 5.58
C LEU A 91 -14.83 -14.74 4.36
N TYR A 92 -15.23 -15.60 3.42
CA TYR A 92 -15.98 -15.16 2.26
C TYR A 92 -17.28 -14.46 2.69
N ARG A 93 -18.13 -15.10 3.49
CA ARG A 93 -19.44 -14.56 3.85
C ARG A 93 -19.37 -13.28 4.68
N ASN A 94 -18.42 -13.18 5.61
CA ASN A 94 -18.36 -12.09 6.59
C ASN A 94 -17.41 -10.95 6.21
N VAL A 95 -16.39 -11.22 5.39
CA VAL A 95 -15.33 -10.26 5.05
C VAL A 95 -15.43 -9.84 3.59
N HIS A 96 -15.40 -10.81 2.66
CA HIS A 96 -15.11 -10.54 1.25
C HIS A 96 -16.34 -10.51 0.33
N LYS A 97 -17.48 -11.05 0.75
CA LYS A 97 -18.74 -11.07 -0.01
C LYS A 97 -19.25 -9.66 -0.35
N LEU A 98 -18.99 -8.67 0.52
CA LEU A 98 -19.39 -7.29 0.26
C LEU A 98 -18.62 -6.69 -0.92
N HIS A 99 -17.32 -6.95 -0.99
CA HIS A 99 -16.47 -6.49 -2.08
C HIS A 99 -16.96 -6.99 -3.45
N HIS A 100 -17.29 -8.29 -3.54
CA HIS A 100 -17.88 -8.88 -4.77
C HIS A 100 -19.31 -8.44 -5.09
N ARG A 101 -20.01 -7.77 -4.16
CA ARG A 101 -21.38 -7.28 -4.41
C ARG A 101 -21.41 -6.03 -5.30
N HIS A 102 -20.28 -5.33 -5.39
CA HIS A 102 -20.20 -3.99 -5.94
C HIS A 102 -19.37 -3.95 -7.23
N THR A 103 -19.98 -4.42 -8.31
CA THR A 103 -19.50 -4.19 -9.68
C THR A 103 -19.96 -2.79 -10.12
N HIS A 104 -19.10 -1.79 -9.93
CA HIS A 104 -19.38 -0.43 -10.39
C HIS A 104 -18.68 -0.13 -11.71
N ASP A 105 -19.38 0.60 -12.56
CA ASP A 105 -18.82 1.14 -13.80
C ASP A 105 -17.66 2.13 -13.52
N VAL A 106 -17.71 2.81 -12.36
CA VAL A 106 -16.65 3.71 -11.87
C VAL A 106 -15.78 2.96 -10.86
N ARG A 107 -14.65 2.46 -11.34
CA ARG A 107 -13.76 1.51 -10.65
C ARG A 107 -13.13 2.03 -9.35
N LEU A 108 -12.85 3.33 -9.27
CA LEU A 108 -12.43 3.99 -8.02
C LEU A 108 -13.46 3.83 -6.90
N LEU A 109 -14.76 3.75 -7.22
CA LEU A 109 -15.79 3.51 -6.20
C LEU A 109 -15.84 2.04 -5.75
N SER A 110 -15.32 1.12 -6.55
CA SER A 110 -15.25 -0.30 -6.18
C SER A 110 -14.16 -0.55 -5.14
N SER A 111 -12.98 0.08 -5.27
CA SER A 111 -11.92 0.01 -4.26
C SER A 111 -12.33 0.64 -2.91
N LEU A 112 -13.23 1.64 -2.95
CA LEU A 112 -13.80 2.25 -1.74
C LEU A 112 -14.94 1.42 -1.11
N GLN A 113 -15.39 0.34 -1.75
CA GLN A 113 -16.50 -0.49 -1.29
C GLN A 113 -16.03 -1.84 -0.75
N MET A 114 -15.00 -1.78 0.07
CA MET A 114 -14.49 -2.88 0.88
C MET A 114 -14.90 -2.68 2.34
N SER A 115 -15.18 -3.78 3.04
CA SER A 115 -15.31 -3.69 4.49
C SER A 115 -13.92 -3.42 5.10
N ALA A 116 -13.85 -2.76 6.26
CA ALA A 116 -12.57 -2.55 6.93
C ALA A 116 -11.83 -3.88 7.21
N ALA A 117 -12.57 -4.95 7.52
CA ALA A 117 -12.00 -6.27 7.70
C ALA A 117 -11.42 -6.84 6.40
N ASP A 118 -12.02 -6.54 5.26
CA ASP A 118 -11.52 -6.96 3.95
C ASP A 118 -10.22 -6.23 3.65
N VAL A 119 -10.21 -4.90 3.77
CA VAL A 119 -8.99 -4.09 3.61
C VAL A 119 -7.87 -4.60 4.52
N VAL A 120 -8.17 -4.92 5.78
CA VAL A 120 -7.16 -5.47 6.68
C VAL A 120 -6.62 -6.81 6.17
N ALA A 121 -7.51 -7.73 5.81
CA ALA A 121 -7.15 -9.09 5.43
C ALA A 121 -6.43 -9.16 4.09
N THR A 122 -6.95 -8.49 3.07
CA THR A 122 -6.50 -8.60 1.68
C THR A 122 -5.50 -7.53 1.28
N HIS A 123 -5.34 -6.44 2.04
CA HIS A 123 -4.39 -5.37 1.70
C HIS A 123 -3.42 -5.05 2.84
N THR A 124 -3.89 -4.65 4.02
CA THR A 124 -3.02 -4.19 5.12
C THR A 124 -2.05 -5.28 5.58
N LEU A 125 -2.53 -6.52 5.79
CA LEU A 125 -1.65 -7.62 6.20
C LEU A 125 -0.61 -7.97 5.14
N PRO A 126 -0.96 -8.11 3.84
CA PRO A 126 0.04 -8.24 2.77
C PRO A 126 1.06 -7.10 2.71
N VAL A 127 0.63 -5.84 2.83
CA VAL A 127 1.58 -4.69 2.86
C VAL A 127 2.52 -4.79 4.05
N LEU A 128 2.01 -5.06 5.25
CA LEU A 128 2.86 -5.18 6.44
C LEU A 128 3.83 -6.37 6.34
N GLY A 129 3.36 -7.51 5.79
CA GLY A 129 4.20 -8.66 5.52
C GLY A 129 5.30 -8.36 4.50
N ALA A 130 4.96 -7.68 3.42
CA ALA A 130 5.93 -7.26 2.39
C ALA A 130 6.95 -6.26 2.95
N LEU A 131 6.52 -5.29 3.78
CA LEU A 131 7.41 -4.34 4.45
C LEU A 131 8.34 -5.01 5.47
N ALA A 132 7.89 -6.10 6.10
CA ALA A 132 8.74 -6.87 7.01
C ALA A 132 9.85 -7.63 6.27
N ILE A 133 9.66 -7.98 4.99
CA ILE A 133 10.63 -8.71 4.16
C ILE A 133 11.51 -7.72 3.38
N VAL A 134 10.91 -6.68 2.78
CA VAL A 134 11.58 -5.64 2.00
C VAL A 134 11.35 -4.30 2.69
N PRO A 135 12.21 -3.93 3.65
CA PRO A 135 12.06 -2.68 4.38
C PRO A 135 12.47 -1.49 3.52
N PHE A 136 11.72 -0.39 3.65
CA PHE A 136 12.09 0.91 3.10
C PHE A 136 12.58 1.85 4.20
N SER A 137 13.53 2.70 3.86
CA SER A 137 13.97 3.79 4.73
C SER A 137 12.82 4.75 5.00
N SER A 138 12.76 5.33 6.20
CA SER A 138 11.75 6.34 6.51
C SER A 138 11.97 7.63 5.70
N GLY A 139 10.94 8.47 5.62
CA GLY A 139 10.97 9.70 4.83
C GLY A 139 10.68 9.46 3.35
N LEU A 140 11.52 10.00 2.46
CA LEU A 140 11.25 10.06 1.02
C LEU A 140 11.04 8.66 0.40
N GLU A 141 11.86 7.69 0.78
CA GLU A 141 11.82 6.34 0.20
C GLU A 141 10.48 5.65 0.48
N LEU A 142 10.05 5.64 1.75
CA LEU A 142 8.74 5.12 2.15
C LEU A 142 7.58 5.93 1.55
N SER A 143 7.71 7.25 1.41
CA SER A 143 6.67 8.07 0.77
C SER A 143 6.49 7.73 -0.72
N ILE A 144 7.58 7.48 -1.44
CA ILE A 144 7.53 7.01 -2.83
C ILE A 144 6.90 5.62 -2.90
N ALA A 145 7.33 4.69 -2.03
CA ALA A 145 6.75 3.34 -1.98
C ALA A 145 5.24 3.34 -1.68
N LYS A 146 4.78 4.15 -0.73
CA LYS A 146 3.34 4.34 -0.43
C LYS A 146 2.57 4.90 -1.62
N THR A 147 3.15 5.89 -2.30
CA THR A 147 2.55 6.50 -3.49
C THR A 147 2.42 5.47 -4.61
N TYR A 148 3.47 4.68 -4.82
CA TYR A 148 3.47 3.58 -5.79
C TYR A 148 2.41 2.53 -5.48
N LEU A 149 2.30 2.06 -4.23
CA LEU A 149 1.25 1.16 -3.76
C LEU A 149 -0.17 1.69 -4.01
N LEU A 150 -0.39 2.99 -3.74
CA LEU A 150 -1.68 3.63 -4.00
C LEU A 150 -2.03 3.60 -5.49
N PHE A 151 -1.05 3.88 -6.37
CA PHE A 151 -1.26 3.78 -7.81
C PHE A 151 -1.52 2.34 -8.26
N GLN A 152 -0.83 1.35 -7.68
CA GLN A 152 -1.04 -0.05 -7.98
C GLN A 152 -2.46 -0.50 -7.61
N GLU A 153 -2.96 -0.14 -6.42
CA GLU A 153 -4.32 -0.46 -6.01
C GLU A 153 -5.36 0.18 -6.96
N VAL A 154 -5.18 1.47 -7.29
CA VAL A 154 -6.07 2.16 -8.23
C VAL A 154 -6.03 1.52 -9.62
N TYR A 155 -4.84 1.14 -10.11
CA TYR A 155 -4.66 0.53 -11.42
C TYR A 155 -5.13 -0.93 -11.47
N GLY A 156 -4.94 -1.70 -10.39
CA GLY A 156 -5.39 -3.08 -10.27
C GLY A 156 -6.91 -3.20 -10.40
N HIS A 157 -7.65 -2.21 -9.91
CA HIS A 157 -9.10 -2.10 -10.14
C HIS A 157 -9.46 -1.47 -11.48
N ALA A 158 -8.50 -0.92 -12.24
CA ALA A 158 -8.71 -0.23 -13.52
C ALA A 158 -8.71 -1.15 -14.75
N GLY A 159 -8.22 -2.40 -14.68
CA GLY A 159 -7.91 -3.24 -15.86
C GLY A 159 -8.79 -4.46 -16.17
N VAL A 160 -9.76 -4.85 -15.32
CA VAL A 160 -10.58 -6.06 -15.57
C VAL A 160 -11.73 -5.73 -16.52
N GLU A 161 -11.55 -5.89 -17.83
CA GLU A 161 -12.67 -5.87 -18.78
C GLU A 161 -13.60 -7.08 -18.52
N HIS A 162 -14.90 -6.82 -18.46
CA HIS A 162 -15.96 -7.83 -18.53
C HIS A 162 -16.67 -7.68 -19.86
#